data_AF-A0A8B9R7G9-F1
#
_entry.id   AF-A0A8B9R7G9-F1
#
_cell.length_a   1.000
_cell.length_b   1.000
_cell.length_c   1.000
_cell.angle_alpha   90.00
_cell.angle_beta   90.00
_cell.angle_gamma   90.00
#
_symmetry.space_group_name_H-M   'P 1'
#
loop_
_entity.id
_entity.type
_entity.pdbx_description
1 polymer ?
#
loop_
_entity_poly.entity_id
_entity_poly.type
_entity_poly.pdbx_seq_one_letter_code
_entity_poly.pdbx_strand_id
1 'polypeptide(L)'
;MSVSGLKAELKFLESIFDPNHERFRIIDWKPDELSCQFNVTGEKLLIIHCNITESYPSTPPIWFVESDDPSLTEVLERLEEVRRGSTLLLQQLKRLICDLCRLYNLPQHPDVEMLDQPLPTGPITHERKHVTTDEVTSEEEEEEEMAEDIEDLDHYEMKEEEPVDVFVLLVDVAM
;
A
#
# COMPACT_ATOMS: atom_id res chain seq x y z
N MET A 1 10.44 -11.77 -7.79
CA MET A 1 10.76 -10.80 -6.72
C MET A 1 9.60 -10.85 -5.74
N SER A 2 9.90 -10.96 -4.45
CA SER A 2 8.91 -11.34 -3.43
C SER A 2 7.88 -10.23 -3.17
N VAL A 3 6.62 -10.61 -2.98
CA VAL A 3 5.50 -9.77 -2.50
C VAL A 3 5.83 -8.92 -1.25
N SER A 4 6.89 -9.29 -0.52
CA SER A 4 7.41 -8.57 0.64
C SER A 4 7.89 -7.16 0.32
N GLY A 5 8.38 -6.88 -0.90
CA GLY A 5 8.83 -5.54 -1.30
C GLY A 5 7.66 -4.56 -1.41
N LEU A 6 6.60 -4.96 -2.11
CA LEU A 6 5.40 -4.14 -2.29
C LEU A 6 4.71 -3.82 -0.96
N LYS A 7 4.57 -4.81 -0.07
CA LYS A 7 3.98 -4.59 1.25
C LYS A 7 4.79 -3.57 2.08
N ALA A 8 6.12 -3.56 1.94
CA ALA A 8 6.95 -2.56 2.60
C ALA A 8 6.74 -1.16 2.00
N GLU A 9 6.59 -1.04 0.68
CA GLU A 9 6.22 0.22 0.02
C GLU A 9 4.88 0.75 0.51
N LEU A 10 3.84 -0.08 0.53
CA LEU A 10 2.49 0.33 0.95
C LEU A 10 2.47 0.79 2.42
N LYS A 11 3.15 0.08 3.32
CA LYS A 11 3.31 0.51 4.72
C LYS A 11 4.09 1.81 4.86
N PHE A 12 5.12 2.00 4.05
CA PHE A 12 5.90 3.24 4.06
C PHE A 12 5.06 4.42 3.58
N LEU A 13 4.27 4.23 2.53
CA LEU A 13 3.33 5.22 2.03
C LEU A 13 2.30 5.64 3.09
N GLU A 14 1.68 4.66 3.76
CA GLU A 14 0.70 4.90 4.84
C GLU A 14 1.34 5.66 6.02
N SER A 15 2.61 5.40 6.32
CA SER A 15 3.33 6.09 7.39
C SER A 15 3.60 7.58 7.09
N ILE A 16 3.63 7.97 5.81
CA ILE A 16 3.88 9.36 5.39
C ILE A 16 2.55 10.08 5.13
N PHE A 17 1.65 9.43 4.40
CA PHE A 17 0.41 10.01 3.91
C PHE A 17 -0.81 9.46 4.64
N ASP A 18 -0.89 9.77 5.93
CA ASP A 18 -2.03 9.36 6.75
C ASP A 18 -3.35 10.01 6.28
N PRO A 19 -4.52 9.49 6.70
CA PRO A 19 -5.82 10.01 6.26
C PRO A 19 -6.06 11.50 6.55
N ASN A 20 -5.30 12.11 7.46
CA ASN A 20 -5.40 13.52 7.82
C ASN A 20 -4.34 14.40 7.14
N HIS A 21 -3.44 13.83 6.34
CA HIS A 21 -2.38 14.59 5.68
C HIS A 21 -2.95 15.68 4.76
N GLU A 22 -2.29 16.84 4.68
CA GLU A 22 -2.88 18.07 4.15
C GLU A 22 -2.98 18.13 2.61
N ARG A 23 -2.17 17.33 1.90
CA ARG A 23 -2.09 17.32 0.42
C ARG A 23 -2.52 16.01 -0.19
N PHE A 24 -1.94 14.91 0.27
CA PHE A 24 -2.20 13.58 -0.25
C PHE A 24 -2.54 12.62 0.88
N ARG A 25 -3.60 11.84 0.76
CA ARG A 25 -4.13 10.97 1.82
C ARG A 25 -4.29 9.57 1.28
N ILE A 26 -3.82 8.57 2.00
CA ILE A 26 -4.14 7.18 1.72
C ILE A 26 -5.39 6.82 2.50
N ILE A 27 -6.40 6.33 1.78
CA ILE A 27 -7.70 6.01 2.34
C ILE A 27 -7.78 4.53 2.69
N ASP A 28 -7.35 3.68 1.77
CA ASP A 28 -7.29 2.23 1.95
C ASP A 28 -6.21 1.64 1.02
N TRP A 29 -5.64 0.52 1.41
CA TRP A 29 -4.69 -0.21 0.58
C TRP A 29 -4.74 -1.72 0.80
N LYS A 30 -4.52 -2.45 -0.28
CA LYS A 30 -4.36 -3.91 -0.35
C LYS A 30 -3.17 -4.22 -1.26
N PRO A 31 -2.69 -5.48 -1.32
CA PRO A 31 -1.61 -5.85 -2.22
C PRO A 31 -1.91 -5.62 -3.70
N ASP A 32 -3.18 -5.55 -4.08
CA ASP A 32 -3.68 -5.41 -5.45
C ASP A 32 -4.31 -4.05 -5.75
N GLU A 33 -4.59 -3.23 -4.73
CA GLU A 33 -5.21 -1.91 -4.91
C GLU A 33 -4.71 -0.88 -3.90
N LEU A 34 -4.61 0.38 -4.33
CA LEU A 34 -4.32 1.54 -3.48
C LEU A 34 -5.33 2.63 -3.80
N SER A 35 -6.06 3.09 -2.78
CA SER A 35 -7.04 4.16 -2.89
C SER A 35 -6.56 5.38 -2.12
N CYS A 36 -6.52 6.51 -2.81
CA CYS A 36 -5.91 7.73 -2.29
C CYS A 36 -6.68 8.98 -2.73
N GLN A 37 -6.47 10.07 -2.00
CA GLN A 37 -7.10 11.36 -2.25
C GLN A 37 -6.05 12.46 -2.35
N PHE A 38 -6.19 13.32 -3.34
CA PHE A 38 -5.38 14.52 -3.47
C PHE A 38 -6.22 15.78 -3.26
N ASN A 39 -5.79 16.63 -2.33
CA ASN A 39 -6.43 17.89 -1.98
C ASN A 39 -5.93 19.01 -2.89
N VAL A 40 -6.78 19.42 -3.84
CA VAL A 40 -6.45 20.46 -4.83
C VAL A 40 -6.67 21.85 -4.23
N THR A 41 -7.89 22.09 -3.77
CA THR A 41 -8.29 23.23 -2.94
C THR A 41 -9.11 22.64 -1.81
N GLY A 42 -9.20 23.28 -0.64
CA GLY A 42 -9.90 22.69 0.53
C GLY A 42 -11.36 22.25 0.30
N GLU A 43 -11.93 22.56 -0.87
CA GLU A 43 -13.26 22.15 -1.34
C GLU A 43 -13.21 21.13 -2.49
N LYS A 44 -12.10 21.02 -3.24
CA LYS A 44 -11.91 20.09 -4.37
C LYS A 44 -10.92 18.98 -4.00
N LEU A 45 -11.45 17.77 -3.92
CA LEU A 45 -10.68 16.54 -3.73
C LEU A 45 -10.69 15.73 -5.03
N LEU A 46 -9.54 15.16 -5.38
CA LEU A 46 -9.42 14.17 -6.45
C LEU A 46 -9.33 12.79 -5.82
N ILE A 47 -10.21 11.88 -6.24
CA ILE A 47 -10.14 10.47 -5.87
C ILE A 47 -9.28 9.76 -6.90
N ILE A 48 -8.23 9.11 -6.43
CA ILE A 48 -7.24 8.43 -7.26
C ILE A 48 -7.15 6.98 -6.81
N HIS A 49 -7.27 6.07 -7.78
CA HIS A 49 -7.14 4.64 -7.56
C HIS A 49 -5.94 4.11 -8.32
N CYS A 50 -5.31 3.08 -7.76
CA CYS A 50 -4.17 2.40 -8.34
C CYS A 50 -4.39 0.90 -8.23
N ASN A 51 -4.40 0.20 -9.36
CA ASN A 51 -4.45 -1.27 -9.40
C ASN A 51 -3.05 -1.83 -9.61
N ILE A 52 -2.66 -2.77 -8.76
CA ILE A 52 -1.35 -3.40 -8.75
C ILE A 52 -1.52 -4.86 -9.12
N THR A 53 -0.79 -5.31 -10.15
CA THR A 53 -0.87 -6.70 -10.60
C THR A 53 0.13 -7.57 -9.84
N GLU A 54 -0.12 -8.88 -9.77
CA GLU A 54 0.80 -9.85 -9.16
C GLU A 54 2.19 -9.88 -9.83
N SER A 55 2.29 -9.38 -11.06
CA SER A 55 3.55 -9.28 -11.80
C SER A 55 4.40 -8.07 -11.40
N TYR A 56 3.93 -7.23 -10.47
CA TYR A 56 4.68 -6.10 -9.95
C TYR A 56 6.06 -6.53 -9.38
N PRO A 57 7.14 -5.79 -9.61
CA PRO A 57 7.25 -4.52 -10.34
C PRO A 57 7.48 -4.67 -11.85
N SER A 58 7.44 -5.90 -12.39
CA SER A 58 7.69 -6.15 -13.82
C SER A 58 6.60 -5.52 -14.70
N THR A 59 5.36 -5.57 -14.22
CA THR A 59 4.24 -4.83 -14.79
C THR A 59 3.97 -3.60 -13.90
N PRO A 60 3.98 -2.37 -14.45
CA PRO A 60 3.70 -1.17 -13.67
C PRO A 60 2.24 -1.17 -13.17
N PRO A 61 1.97 -0.51 -12.04
CA PRO A 61 0.59 -0.36 -11.60
C PRO A 61 -0.17 0.62 -12.50
N ILE A 62 -1.49 0.46 -12.51
CA ILE A 62 -2.40 1.20 -13.39
C ILE A 62 -3.14 2.23 -12.55
N TRP A 63 -2.97 3.51 -12.88
CA TRP A 63 -3.56 4.63 -12.15
C TRP A 63 -4.84 5.12 -12.82
N PHE A 64 -5.82 5.50 -11.99
CA PHE A 64 -7.12 6.01 -12.38
C PHE A 64 -7.46 7.23 -11.53
N VAL A 65 -8.23 8.15 -12.11
CA VAL A 65 -8.76 9.30 -11.38
C VAL A 65 -10.26 9.41 -11.65
N GLU A 66 -11.05 9.65 -10.60
CA GLU A 66 -12.50 9.89 -10.73
C GLU A 66 -12.75 11.34 -11.17
N SER A 67 -12.31 11.68 -12.39
CA SER A 67 -12.49 13.01 -12.97
C SER A 67 -12.42 12.96 -14.50
N ASP A 68 -13.26 13.75 -15.17
CA ASP A 68 -13.28 13.91 -16.63
C ASP A 68 -12.30 14.99 -17.14
N ASP A 69 -11.41 15.52 -16.30
CA ASP A 69 -10.43 16.55 -16.70
C ASP A 69 -9.34 15.95 -17.60
N PRO A 70 -9.25 16.33 -18.89
CA PRO A 70 -8.26 15.78 -19.82
C PRO A 70 -6.81 16.08 -19.38
N SER A 71 -6.59 17.14 -18.60
CA SER A 71 -5.28 17.48 -18.06
C SER A 71 -4.78 16.42 -17.08
N LEU A 72 -5.68 15.78 -16.34
CA LEU A 72 -5.35 14.68 -15.43
C LEU A 72 -5.02 13.41 -16.20
N THR A 73 -5.71 13.13 -17.30
CA THR A 73 -5.36 12.03 -18.20
C THR A 73 -3.93 12.17 -18.70
N GLU A 74 -3.51 13.36 -19.13
CA GLU A 74 -2.14 13.61 -19.56
C GLU A 74 -1.12 13.38 -18.42
N VAL A 75 -1.47 13.74 -17.18
CA VAL A 75 -0.63 13.44 -16.00
C VAL A 75 -0.45 11.93 -15.84
N LEU A 76 -1.52 11.14 -15.94
CA LEU A 76 -1.46 9.69 -15.79
C LEU A 76 -0.68 9.03 -16.94
N GLU A 77 -0.84 9.49 -18.18
CA GLU A 77 -0.07 8.99 -19.33
C GLU A 77 1.44 9.19 -19.13
N ARG A 78 1.87 10.33 -18.56
CA ARG A 78 3.29 10.57 -18.26
C ARG A 78 3.84 9.69 -17.13
N LEU A 79 3.00 9.15 -16.24
CA LEU A 79 3.46 8.20 -15.21
C LEU A 79 4.00 6.92 -15.82
N GLU A 80 3.50 6.55 -16.99
CA GLU A 80 3.97 5.37 -17.68
C GLU A 80 5.45 5.45 -18.06
N GLU A 81 6.08 6.61 -18.08
CA GLU A 81 7.53 6.71 -18.34
C GLU A 81 8.37 6.15 -17.19
N VAL A 82 7.79 6.07 -15.99
CA VAL A 82 8.41 5.51 -14.78
C VAL A 82 8.12 4.02 -14.74
N ARG A 83 9.12 3.18 -15.07
CA ARG A 83 8.95 1.70 -15.19
C ARG A 83 10.11 0.88 -14.62
N ARG A 84 10.99 1.47 -13.80
CA ARG A 84 12.21 0.79 -13.36
C ARG A 84 12.50 0.97 -11.88
N GLY A 85 12.65 -0.13 -11.17
CA GLY A 85 13.09 -0.15 -9.78
C GLY A 85 12.30 -1.16 -8.96
N SER A 86 12.84 -1.53 -7.80
CA SER A 86 12.11 -2.31 -6.81
C SER A 86 11.11 -1.47 -6.01
N THR A 87 11.18 -0.14 -6.11
CA THR A 87 10.30 0.83 -5.44
C THR A 87 9.46 1.63 -6.43
N LEU A 88 8.94 0.94 -7.45
CA LEU A 88 8.28 1.56 -8.60
C LEU A 88 7.02 2.35 -8.18
N LEU A 89 6.27 1.85 -7.20
CA LEU A 89 5.07 2.49 -6.68
C LEU A 89 5.42 3.83 -6.02
N LEU A 90 6.47 3.87 -5.18
CA LEU A 90 6.93 5.11 -4.55
C LEU A 90 7.33 6.16 -5.59
N GLN A 91 8.06 5.74 -6.63
CA GLN A 91 8.52 6.62 -7.70
C GLN A 91 7.37 7.19 -8.53
N GLN A 92 6.41 6.34 -8.90
CA GLN A 92 5.22 6.78 -9.63
C GLN A 92 4.36 7.72 -8.77
N LEU A 93 4.16 7.39 -7.50
CA LEU A 93 3.38 8.25 -6.61
C LEU A 93 4.05 9.61 -6.41
N LYS A 94 5.37 9.64 -6.20
CA LYS A 94 6.13 10.89 -6.12
C LYS A 94 5.90 11.74 -7.38
N ARG A 95 6.07 11.13 -8.56
CA ARG A 95 5.88 11.82 -9.84
C ARG A 95 4.43 12.32 -9.99
N LEU A 96 3.45 11.52 -9.59
CA LEU A 96 2.03 11.89 -9.63
C LEU A 96 1.78 13.12 -8.76
N ILE A 97 2.22 13.11 -7.50
CA ILE A 97 2.04 14.24 -6.58
C ILE A 97 2.74 15.49 -7.14
N CYS A 98 3.98 15.38 -7.63
CA CYS A 98 4.69 16.49 -8.24
C CYS A 98 3.95 17.09 -9.44
N ASP A 99 3.44 16.24 -10.33
CA ASP A 99 2.74 16.68 -11.54
C ASP A 99 1.37 17.28 -11.21
N LEU A 100 0.63 16.74 -10.23
CA LEU A 100 -0.62 17.33 -9.74
C LEU A 100 -0.38 18.69 -9.06
N CYS A 101 0.65 18.81 -8.23
CA CYS A 101 1.05 20.09 -7.64
C CYS A 101 1.40 21.11 -8.72
N ARG A 102 2.13 20.71 -9.77
CA ARG A 102 2.44 21.59 -10.90
C ARG A 102 1.20 21.99 -11.68
N LEU A 103 0.30 21.04 -11.97
CA LEU A 103 -0.92 21.26 -12.73
C LEU A 103 -1.85 22.28 -12.03
N TYR A 104 -2.03 22.13 -10.72
CA TYR A 104 -2.89 23.02 -9.93
C TYR A 104 -2.14 24.20 -9.29
N ASN A 105 -0.86 24.39 -9.62
CA ASN A 105 0.00 25.45 -9.10
C ASN A 105 0.04 25.52 -7.56
N LEU A 106 0.21 24.36 -6.92
CA LEU A 106 0.26 24.16 -5.47
C LEU A 106 1.70 23.98 -4.98
N PRO A 107 2.02 24.43 -3.75
CA PRO A 107 3.32 24.12 -3.14
C PRO A 107 3.44 22.61 -2.91
N GLN A 108 4.63 22.06 -3.18
CA GLN A 108 4.95 20.68 -2.84
C GLN A 108 5.21 20.58 -1.32
N HIS A 109 4.65 19.55 -0.70
CA HIS A 109 4.86 19.26 0.72
C HIS A 109 6.25 18.60 0.91
N PRO A 110 7.01 18.91 1.98
CA PRO A 110 8.31 18.28 2.25
C PRO A 110 8.23 16.75 2.34
N ASP A 111 7.08 16.20 2.74
CA ASP A 111 6.88 14.75 2.81
C ASP A 111 6.98 14.05 1.44
N VAL A 112 6.80 14.79 0.33
CA VAL A 112 7.02 14.24 -1.01
C VAL A 112 8.49 13.88 -1.24
N GLU A 113 9.43 14.59 -0.60
CA GLU A 113 10.87 14.28 -0.65
C GLU A 113 11.22 13.03 0.17
N MET A 114 10.38 12.63 1.13
CA MET A 114 10.60 11.40 1.90
C MET A 114 10.46 10.14 1.04
N LEU A 115 9.76 10.22 -0.10
CA LEU A 115 9.62 9.11 -1.04
C LEU A 115 10.93 8.70 -1.74
N ASP A 116 11.95 9.56 -1.74
CA ASP A 116 13.28 9.23 -2.26
C ASP A 116 14.14 8.42 -1.29
N GLN A 117 13.72 8.35 -0.01
CA GLN A 117 14.47 7.64 1.00
C GLN A 117 14.35 6.12 0.79
N PRO A 118 15.42 5.35 1.08
CA PRO A 118 15.33 3.90 1.04
C PRO A 118 14.29 3.40 2.03
N LEU A 119 13.62 2.30 1.68
CA LEU A 119 12.65 1.66 2.57
C LEU A 119 13.30 1.35 3.94
N PRO A 120 12.62 1.65 5.06
CA PRO A 120 13.14 1.34 6.39
C PRO A 120 13.33 -0.17 6.52
N THR A 121 14.51 -0.59 6.99
CA THR A 121 14.92 -2.00 7.08
C THR A 121 14.60 -2.66 8.43
N GLY A 122 13.96 -1.93 9.34
CA GLY A 122 13.56 -2.41 10.68
C GLY A 122 12.04 -2.41 10.88
N PRO A 123 11.54 -3.03 11.97
CA PRO A 123 10.12 -2.93 12.33
C PRO A 123 9.75 -1.45 12.48
N ILE A 124 8.66 -1.06 11.82
CA ILE A 124 8.12 0.30 11.88
C ILE A 124 7.48 0.46 13.27
N THR A 125 8.28 0.83 14.27
CA THR A 125 7.74 1.36 15.52
C THR A 125 7.19 2.74 15.19
N HIS A 126 5.86 2.85 15.14
CA HIS A 126 5.17 4.13 15.02
C HIS A 126 5.34 4.94 16.32
N GLU A 127 6.56 5.38 16.62
CA GLU A 127 6.74 6.52 17.50
C GLU A 127 6.52 7.76 16.65
N ARG A 128 5.25 8.20 16.64
CA ARG A 128 4.83 9.48 16.11
C ARG A 128 5.66 10.57 16.81
N LYS A 129 6.77 10.98 16.20
CA LYS A 129 7.53 12.18 16.58
C LYS A 129 6.62 13.39 16.37
N HIS A 130 5.81 13.67 17.37
CA HIS A 130 5.32 15.02 17.59
C HIS A 130 6.53 15.84 18.02
N VAL A 131 7.03 16.68 17.12
CA VAL A 131 7.88 17.80 17.49
C VAL A 131 6.99 18.79 18.23
N THR A 132 6.96 18.68 19.55
CA THR A 132 6.58 19.80 20.42
C THR A 132 7.65 19.93 21.50
N THR A 133 8.44 20.97 21.32
CA THR A 133 9.26 21.70 22.27
C THR A 133 8.76 21.67 23.72
N ASP A 134 9.73 21.66 24.63
CA ASP A 134 9.71 21.94 26.08
C ASP A 134 9.48 20.78 27.09
N GLU A 135 10.61 20.40 27.69
CA GLU A 135 10.87 20.35 29.15
C GLU A 135 10.21 19.24 30.03
N VAL A 136 11.13 18.45 30.62
CA VAL A 136 11.17 17.82 31.96
C VAL A 136 10.18 16.72 32.40
N THR A 137 10.80 15.60 32.77
CA THR A 137 10.57 14.74 33.95
C THR A 137 9.18 14.15 34.18
N SER A 138 9.06 12.83 34.12
CA SER A 138 8.46 12.01 35.19
C SER A 138 8.86 10.54 35.03
N GLU A 139 9.08 9.92 36.18
CA GLU A 139 9.66 8.62 36.47
C GLU A 139 8.62 7.47 36.40
N GLU A 140 9.14 6.23 36.26
CA GLU A 140 8.67 4.92 36.79
C GLU A 140 7.25 4.39 36.49
N GLU A 141 7.17 3.21 35.83
CA GLU A 141 6.84 1.85 36.35
C GLU A 141 5.34 1.56 36.43
N GLU A 142 4.89 0.46 35.80
CA GLU A 142 4.05 -0.57 36.43
C GLU A 142 3.91 -1.82 35.53
N GLU A 143 4.03 -2.99 36.17
CA GLU A 143 3.86 -4.36 35.65
C GLU A 143 2.36 -4.70 35.40
N GLU A 144 2.09 -5.98 35.06
CA GLU A 144 0.79 -6.73 35.06
C GLU A 144 0.30 -7.15 33.65
N GLU A 145 -0.10 -8.39 33.31
CA GLU A 145 -0.28 -9.66 34.02
C GLU A 145 -0.08 -10.83 33.05
N MET A 146 0.36 -11.98 33.58
CA MET A 146 0.32 -13.29 32.93
C MET A 146 -0.95 -14.05 33.32
N ALA A 147 -1.90 -14.24 32.41
CA ALA A 147 -2.88 -15.33 32.48
C ALA A 147 -3.63 -15.46 31.15
N GLU A 148 -3.53 -16.61 30.48
CA GLU A 148 -4.65 -17.55 30.37
C GLU A 148 -4.19 -18.83 29.67
N ASP A 149 -4.10 -19.88 30.50
CA ASP A 149 -4.19 -21.28 30.11
C ASP A 149 -5.65 -21.53 29.68
N ILE A 150 -5.89 -22.04 28.47
CA ILE A 150 -7.11 -22.81 28.22
C ILE A 150 -6.73 -24.12 27.54
N GLU A 151 -6.99 -25.16 28.31
CA GLU A 151 -6.72 -26.56 28.09
C GLU A 151 -7.52 -27.10 26.89
N ASP A 152 -6.88 -28.03 26.18
CA ASP A 152 -7.48 -29.20 25.52
C ASP A 152 -8.75 -29.02 24.68
N LEU A 153 -8.55 -28.94 23.35
CA LEU A 153 -9.46 -29.62 22.43
C LEU A 153 -8.64 -30.52 21.50
N ASP A 154 -8.47 -31.71 22.00
CA ASP A 154 -7.81 -32.85 21.41
C ASP A 154 -8.67 -33.48 20.30
N HIS A 155 -7.99 -34.04 19.30
CA HIS A 155 -8.44 -35.06 18.34
C HIS A 155 -9.39 -34.67 17.18
N TYR A 156 -8.81 -34.65 15.98
CA TYR A 156 -9.05 -35.75 15.03
C TYR A 156 -7.86 -35.89 14.04
N GLU A 157 -7.04 -36.93 14.21
CA GLU A 157 -6.25 -37.51 13.12
C GLU A 157 -7.22 -38.20 12.14
N MET A 158 -7.29 -37.73 10.90
CA MET A 158 -7.70 -38.57 9.77
C MET A 158 -6.63 -38.52 8.68
N LYS A 159 -5.76 -39.53 8.77
CA LYS A 159 -5.13 -40.33 7.70
C LYS A 159 -4.96 -39.69 6.31
N GLU A 160 -3.69 -39.62 5.90
CA GLU A 160 -3.26 -39.78 4.51
C GLU A 160 -3.93 -41.00 3.86
N GLU A 161 -4.49 -40.80 2.67
CA GLU A 161 -4.44 -41.78 1.57
C GLU A 161 -4.62 -41.08 0.22
N GLU A 162 -3.55 -41.02 -0.58
CA GLU A 162 -3.60 -40.94 -2.05
C GLU A 162 -3.36 -42.36 -2.62
N PRO A 163 -3.52 -42.62 -3.93
CA PRO A 163 -4.59 -42.25 -4.87
C PRO A 163 -5.12 -43.51 -5.60
N VAL A 164 -6.33 -43.49 -6.18
CA VAL A 164 -6.70 -44.50 -7.21
C VAL A 164 -7.42 -43.88 -8.41
N ASP A 165 -6.72 -43.87 -9.54
CA ASP A 165 -7.27 -43.88 -10.89
C ASP A 165 -8.41 -44.90 -10.99
N VAL A 166 -9.63 -44.42 -11.20
CA VAL A 166 -10.69 -45.22 -11.82
C VAL A 166 -11.31 -44.38 -12.92
N PHE A 167 -10.65 -44.47 -14.07
CA PHE A 167 -11.10 -44.17 -15.41
C PHE A 167 -12.46 -44.85 -15.68
N VAL A 168 -13.55 -44.25 -15.21
CA VAL A 168 -14.92 -44.62 -15.59
C VAL A 168 -15.67 -43.34 -15.93
N LEU A 169 -15.16 -42.62 -16.92
CA LEU A 169 -16.02 -41.84 -17.81
C LEU A 169 -16.47 -42.79 -18.92
N LEU A 170 -17.60 -43.43 -18.63
CA LEU A 170 -18.59 -43.82 -19.63
C LEU A 170 -18.85 -42.59 -20.51
N VAL A 171 -18.20 -42.51 -21.66
CA VAL A 171 -18.61 -41.64 -22.76
C VAL A 171 -18.39 -42.41 -24.06
N ASP A 172 -19.53 -42.84 -24.60
CA ASP A 172 -19.83 -43.04 -26.02
C ASP A 172 -18.67 -43.25 -27.00
N VAL A 173 -18.50 -44.50 -27.45
CA VAL A 173 -18.26 -44.77 -28.87
C VAL A 173 -19.15 -45.93 -29.30
N ALA A 174 -20.32 -45.57 -29.82
CA ALA A 174 -20.97 -46.34 -30.86
C ALA A 174 -20.13 -46.21 -32.15
N MET A 175 -19.47 -47.29 -32.57
CA MET A 175 -19.26 -47.64 -33.98
C MET A 175 -18.69 -49.05 -34.13
#